data_AF-A0A2E1I6W7-F1
#
_entry.id   AF-A0A2E1I6W7-F1
#
_cell.length_a   1.000
_cell.length_b   1.000
_cell.length_c   1.000
_cell.angle_alpha   90.00
_cell.angle_beta   90.00
_cell.angle_gamma   90.00
#
_symmetry.space_group_name_H-M   'P 1'
#
loop_
_entity.id
_entity.type
_entity.pdbx_description
1 polymer ?
#
loop_
_entity_poly.entity_id
_entity_poly.type
_entity_poly.pdbx_seq_one_letter_code
_entity_poly.pdbx_strand_id
1 'polypeptide(L)'
;METVVVLGTGLVGNWIVRSLSSDGYKVTAIDSDKNVLSRLNHVAETIHAIVDEDLINSLDADVFVNALPGRVGHRIRKILVEKGQKVADLAFTPEDPSEINQLAIDNDSILIYDVGVAPGLSNLLLKEANRRHGRLSLGRIRVGGNPTISDDGWSYMAPFSPIDVIEEYTRPARIIRNGEIVTLPALSERIRFEISERGEMEAFLTDGLRSVLQTIDANELIESTVRWPGHIDMYLQKKEELSEDELVEAWSWDTNRSEFTWMEVYAEGKGSSTWILDDNGDEKGSSMARTTGAITCAVVKFLLNEQGIKGVHPPESFGYELLEICLDEYSKNNIKIHEIKN
;
A
#
# COMPACT_ATOMS: atom_id res chain seq x y z
N MET A 1 -1.03 25.39 12.56
CA MET A 1 -0.55 24.74 11.34
C MET A 1 -0.04 23.41 11.78
N GLU A 2 -0.75 22.38 11.34
CA GLU A 2 -0.54 21.00 11.70
C GLU A 2 0.80 20.53 11.12
N THR A 3 1.46 19.66 11.87
CA THR A 3 2.83 19.21 11.66
C THR A 3 2.86 17.73 11.33
N VAL A 4 3.59 17.35 10.28
CA VAL A 4 3.70 15.96 9.84
C VAL A 4 5.17 15.60 9.70
N VAL A 5 5.57 14.47 10.26
CA VAL A 5 6.91 13.88 10.05
C VAL A 5 6.77 12.67 9.13
N VAL A 6 7.51 12.65 8.02
CA VAL A 6 7.56 11.52 7.09
C VAL A 6 8.90 10.81 7.24
N LEU A 7 8.85 9.56 7.70
CA LEU A 7 9.99 8.68 7.88
C LEU A 7 10.17 7.81 6.63
N GLY A 8 11.24 8.05 5.87
CA GLY A 8 11.46 7.42 4.57
C GLY A 8 10.87 8.25 3.44
N THR A 9 11.72 8.66 2.48
CA THR A 9 11.36 9.55 1.38
C THR A 9 11.69 8.99 0.01
N GLY A 10 11.70 7.65 -0.10
CA GLY A 10 11.73 6.93 -1.37
C GLY A 10 10.54 7.30 -2.28
N LEU A 11 10.28 6.51 -3.33
CA LEU A 11 9.34 6.90 -4.39
C LEU A 11 7.97 7.40 -3.86
N VAL A 12 7.33 6.65 -2.96
CA VAL A 12 6.04 7.02 -2.36
C VAL A 12 6.18 8.12 -1.31
N GLY A 13 7.16 8.01 -0.40
CA GLY A 13 7.39 9.01 0.65
C GLY A 13 7.70 10.41 0.10
N ASN A 14 8.44 10.50 -1.01
CA ASN A 14 8.69 11.76 -1.71
C ASN A 14 7.39 12.42 -2.18
N TRP A 15 6.48 11.61 -2.74
CA TRP A 15 5.19 12.08 -3.21
C TRP A 15 4.31 12.56 -2.05
N ILE A 16 4.27 11.79 -0.94
CA ILE A 16 3.53 12.17 0.27
C ILE A 16 4.02 13.52 0.82
N VAL A 17 5.34 13.71 0.93
CA VAL A 17 5.94 14.98 1.41
C VAL A 17 5.49 16.15 0.53
N ARG A 18 5.59 16.01 -0.79
CA ARG A 18 5.21 17.08 -1.72
C ARG A 18 3.72 17.41 -1.65
N SER A 19 2.87 16.38 -1.63
CA SER A 19 1.43 16.54 -1.59
C SER A 19 0.98 17.22 -0.30
N LEU A 20 1.46 16.76 0.87
CA LEU A 20 1.11 17.38 2.15
C LEU A 20 1.67 18.80 2.29
N SER A 21 2.90 19.06 1.84
CA SER A 21 3.44 20.43 1.83
C SER A 21 2.63 21.35 0.93
N SER A 22 2.23 20.88 -0.26
CA SER A 22 1.38 21.66 -1.19
C SER A 22 0.00 21.96 -0.62
N ASP A 23 -0.46 21.14 0.34
CA ASP A 23 -1.74 21.32 1.03
C ASP A 23 -1.64 22.27 2.23
N GLY A 24 -0.44 22.78 2.53
CA GLY A 24 -0.19 23.77 3.56
C GLY A 24 0.24 23.19 4.92
N TYR A 25 0.51 21.89 5.01
CA TYR A 25 1.02 21.27 6.23
C TYR A 25 2.51 21.58 6.44
N LYS A 26 2.96 21.65 7.70
CA LYS A 26 4.39 21.73 8.02
C LYS A 26 4.99 20.32 7.97
N VAL A 27 5.66 19.98 6.88
CA VAL A 27 6.25 18.65 6.71
C VAL A 27 7.74 18.64 7.05
N THR A 28 8.16 17.63 7.82
CA THR A 28 9.56 17.25 8.03
C THR A 28 9.83 15.91 7.37
N ALA A 29 10.78 15.89 6.43
CA ALA A 29 11.17 14.74 5.64
C ALA A 29 12.48 14.14 6.17
N ILE A 30 12.48 12.84 6.49
CA ILE A 30 13.63 12.15 7.07
C ILE A 30 14.04 10.97 6.20
N ASP A 31 15.33 10.92 5.84
CA ASP A 31 15.90 9.81 5.09
C ASP A 31 17.39 9.64 5.40
N SER A 32 17.88 8.42 5.18
CA SER A 32 19.30 8.09 5.24
C SER A 32 20.05 8.42 3.96
N ASP A 33 19.34 8.56 2.82
CA ASP A 33 19.91 8.98 1.55
C ASP A 33 19.75 10.49 1.32
N LYS A 34 20.89 11.19 1.42
CA LYS A 34 20.99 12.63 1.19
C LYS A 34 20.57 13.03 -0.23
N ASN A 35 20.78 12.18 -1.23
CA ASN A 35 20.43 12.49 -2.62
C ASN A 35 18.93 12.56 -2.81
N VAL A 36 18.19 11.66 -2.14
CA VAL A 36 16.73 11.66 -2.16
C VAL A 36 16.18 12.92 -1.48
N LEU A 37 16.71 13.27 -0.29
CA LEU A 37 16.31 14.47 0.45
C LEU A 37 16.61 15.78 -0.29
N SER A 38 17.69 15.84 -1.07
CA SER A 38 18.05 17.05 -1.82
C SER A 38 16.93 17.54 -2.74
N ARG A 39 16.07 16.62 -3.21
CA ARG A 39 14.89 16.91 -4.04
C ARG A 39 13.76 17.58 -3.25
N LEU A 40 13.78 17.54 -1.93
CA LEU A 40 12.71 18.00 -1.03
C LEU A 40 13.06 19.29 -0.27
N ASN A 41 14.33 19.73 -0.27
CA ASN A 41 14.80 20.91 0.47
C ASN A 41 14.04 22.23 0.18
N HIS A 42 13.38 22.33 -0.97
CA HIS A 42 12.59 23.51 -1.37
C HIS A 42 11.10 23.36 -1.05
N VAL A 43 10.67 22.22 -0.51
CA VAL A 43 9.27 21.85 -0.29
C VAL A 43 8.97 21.55 1.18
N ALA A 44 9.96 21.05 1.92
CA ALA A 44 9.82 20.62 3.30
C ALA A 44 11.12 20.85 4.09
N GLU A 45 11.03 20.82 5.41
CA GLU A 45 12.20 20.68 6.28
C GLU A 45 12.79 19.28 6.08
N THR A 46 14.11 19.15 5.97
CA THR A 46 14.77 17.86 5.71
C THR A 46 15.79 17.53 6.79
N ILE A 47 15.79 16.27 7.21
CA ILE A 47 16.76 15.73 8.19
C ILE A 47 17.42 14.51 7.57
N HIS A 48 18.74 14.61 7.35
CA HIS A 48 19.54 13.47 6.89
C HIS A 48 19.96 12.63 8.09
N ALA A 49 19.30 11.50 8.31
CA ALA A 49 19.55 10.61 9.43
C ALA A 49 19.04 9.19 9.15
N ILE A 50 19.65 8.20 9.79
CA ILE A 50 19.05 6.88 9.92
C ILE A 50 17.96 6.98 10.98
N VAL A 51 16.77 6.46 10.70
CA VAL A 51 15.66 6.49 11.67
C VAL A 51 15.90 5.45 12.76
N ASP A 52 16.05 5.94 13.99
CA ASP A 52 16.16 5.15 15.21
C ASP A 52 15.30 5.74 16.33
N GLU A 53 15.38 5.12 17.50
CA GLU A 53 14.61 5.51 18.68
C GLU A 53 14.94 6.93 19.17
N ASP A 54 16.22 7.27 19.24
CA ASP A 54 16.68 8.58 19.71
C ASP A 54 16.16 9.70 18.79
N LEU A 55 16.23 9.50 17.47
CA LEU A 55 15.69 10.44 16.51
C LEU A 55 14.17 10.60 16.69
N ILE A 56 13.41 9.50 16.74
CA ILE A 56 11.95 9.56 16.90
C ILE A 56 11.58 10.31 18.19
N ASN A 57 12.27 10.02 19.29
CA ASN A 57 12.03 10.67 20.58
C ASN A 57 12.41 12.16 20.60
N SER A 58 13.34 12.58 19.73
CA SER A 58 13.75 13.99 19.62
C SER A 58 12.78 14.88 18.82
N LEU A 59 11.88 14.28 18.06
CA LEU A 59 10.93 14.98 17.17
C LEU A 59 9.60 15.24 17.88
N ASP A 60 8.79 16.15 17.37
CA ASP A 60 7.39 16.30 17.77
C ASP A 60 6.55 16.62 16.53
N ALA A 61 5.38 16.01 16.43
CA ALA A 61 4.47 16.17 15.30
C ALA A 61 3.05 15.77 15.66
N ASP A 62 2.07 16.32 14.95
CA ASP A 62 0.66 15.92 15.10
C ASP A 62 0.40 14.53 14.51
N VAL A 63 1.10 14.17 13.42
CA VAL A 63 1.06 12.85 12.78
C VAL A 63 2.45 12.44 12.28
N PHE A 64 2.80 11.17 12.50
CA PHE A 64 3.94 10.51 11.86
C PHE A 64 3.46 9.64 10.69
N VAL A 65 4.20 9.68 9.58
CA VAL A 65 4.04 8.77 8.45
C VAL A 65 5.23 7.81 8.45
N ASN A 66 4.96 6.51 8.63
CA ASN A 66 5.98 5.48 8.50
C ASN A 66 5.98 4.94 7.07
N ALA A 67 6.86 5.48 6.22
CA ALA A 67 7.08 5.07 4.84
C ALA A 67 8.45 4.38 4.65
N LEU A 68 8.97 3.75 5.73
CA LEU A 68 10.22 3.02 5.72
C LEU A 68 10.06 1.63 5.08
N PRO A 69 11.15 1.01 4.59
CA PRO A 69 11.14 -0.40 4.16
C PRO A 69 10.66 -1.34 5.28
N GLY A 70 9.96 -2.42 4.93
CA GLY A 70 9.22 -3.27 5.86
C GLY A 70 9.94 -3.62 7.16
N ARG A 71 11.16 -4.16 7.09
CA ARG A 71 11.93 -4.56 8.29
C ARG A 71 12.24 -3.39 9.24
N VAL A 72 12.55 -2.21 8.68
CA VAL A 72 12.83 -1.01 9.49
C VAL A 72 11.52 -0.43 10.00
N GLY A 73 10.51 -0.37 9.13
CA GLY A 73 9.15 0.07 9.45
C GLY A 73 8.55 -0.69 10.62
N HIS A 74 8.65 -2.03 10.63
CA HIS A 74 8.18 -2.87 11.73
C HIS A 74 8.79 -2.44 13.08
N ARG A 75 10.11 -2.28 13.12
CA ARG A 75 10.86 -1.96 14.35
C ARG A 75 10.44 -0.61 14.94
N ILE A 76 10.16 0.39 14.09
CA ILE A 76 9.84 1.74 14.57
C ILE A 76 8.41 1.89 15.08
N ARG A 77 7.47 1.01 14.67
CA ARG A 77 6.06 1.08 15.09
C ARG A 77 5.94 1.13 16.61
N LYS A 78 6.63 0.22 17.29
CA LYS A 78 6.61 0.12 18.75
C LYS A 78 7.04 1.43 19.41
N ILE A 79 8.11 2.05 18.91
CA ILE A 79 8.66 3.31 19.44
C ILE A 79 7.65 4.45 19.25
N LEU A 80 7.06 4.58 18.05
CA LEU A 80 6.04 5.60 17.77
C LEU A 80 4.82 5.43 18.68
N VAL A 81 4.42 4.18 18.89
CA VAL A 81 3.29 3.82 19.74
C VAL A 81 3.56 4.12 21.22
N GLU A 82 4.74 3.74 21.75
CA GLU A 82 5.15 4.03 23.13
C GLU A 82 5.25 5.53 23.41
N LYS A 83 5.55 6.32 22.37
CA LYS A 83 5.57 7.79 22.43
C LYS A 83 4.18 8.43 22.36
N GLY A 84 3.10 7.65 22.20
CA GLY A 84 1.73 8.17 22.16
C GLY A 84 1.36 8.89 20.85
N GLN A 85 2.02 8.55 19.74
CA GLN A 85 1.86 9.26 18.48
C GLN A 85 0.62 8.83 17.69
N LYS A 86 0.16 9.71 16.79
CA LYS A 86 -0.74 9.32 15.69
C LYS A 86 0.10 8.89 14.49
N VAL A 87 -0.18 7.73 13.93
CA VAL A 87 0.68 7.12 12.90
C VAL A 87 -0.14 6.66 11.69
N ALA A 88 0.21 7.16 10.51
CA ALA A 88 -0.17 6.56 9.23
C ALA A 88 0.98 5.63 8.77
N ASP A 89 0.74 4.33 8.79
CA ASP A 89 1.78 3.32 8.65
C ASP A 89 1.68 2.60 7.31
N LEU A 90 2.54 3.01 6.37
CA LEU A 90 2.61 2.47 5.01
C LEU A 90 3.54 1.26 4.91
N ALA A 91 4.45 1.08 5.88
CA ALA A 91 5.41 -0.01 5.86
C ALA A 91 4.72 -1.39 5.78
N PHE A 92 5.05 -2.17 4.76
CA PHE A 92 4.48 -3.51 4.57
C PHE A 92 5.37 -4.56 5.25
N THR A 93 4.76 -5.41 6.09
CA THR A 93 5.52 -6.35 6.94
C THR A 93 4.78 -7.68 7.07
N PRO A 94 5.47 -8.82 7.20
CA PRO A 94 4.81 -10.09 7.45
C PRO A 94 4.11 -10.12 8.82
N GLU A 95 4.66 -9.44 9.82
CA GLU A 95 4.10 -9.34 11.16
C GLU A 95 2.76 -8.60 11.14
N ASP A 96 1.85 -9.01 12.03
CA ASP A 96 0.54 -8.38 12.23
C ASP A 96 0.68 -7.15 13.15
N PRO A 97 0.43 -5.92 12.68
CA PRO A 97 0.54 -4.73 13.51
C PRO A 97 -0.42 -4.73 14.71
N SER A 98 -1.52 -5.49 14.67
CA SER A 98 -2.48 -5.57 15.78
C SER A 98 -1.90 -6.17 17.06
N GLU A 99 -0.75 -6.86 16.99
CA GLU A 99 -0.05 -7.40 18.17
C GLU A 99 0.35 -6.32 19.19
N ILE A 100 0.58 -5.08 18.74
CA ILE A 100 0.90 -3.95 19.62
C ILE A 100 -0.32 -3.09 19.97
N ASN A 101 -1.54 -3.59 19.76
CA ASN A 101 -2.78 -2.83 20.02
C ASN A 101 -2.91 -2.39 21.49
N GLN A 102 -2.66 -3.29 22.45
CA GLN A 102 -2.76 -2.94 23.87
C GLN A 102 -1.72 -1.87 24.24
N LEU A 103 -0.51 -1.97 23.70
CA LEU A 103 0.55 -0.98 23.90
C LEU A 103 0.11 0.40 23.38
N ALA A 104 -0.58 0.46 22.26
CA ALA A 104 -1.12 1.71 21.71
C ALA A 104 -2.23 2.31 22.57
N ILE A 105 -3.13 1.48 23.09
CA ILE A 105 -4.17 1.94 24.03
C ILE A 105 -3.53 2.49 25.30
N ASP A 106 -2.56 1.80 25.87
CA ASP A 106 -1.91 2.17 27.14
C ASP A 106 -1.11 3.48 27.05
N ASN A 107 -0.65 3.85 25.85
CA ASN A 107 0.14 5.06 25.59
C ASN A 107 -0.66 6.16 24.87
N ASP A 108 -1.99 6.05 24.78
CA ASP A 108 -2.82 7.03 24.07
C ASP A 108 -2.43 7.25 22.60
N SER A 109 -1.84 6.24 21.95
CA SER A 109 -1.46 6.24 20.53
C SER A 109 -2.59 5.73 19.63
N ILE A 110 -2.57 6.16 18.37
CA ILE A 110 -3.35 5.58 17.28
C ILE A 110 -2.42 5.25 16.12
N LEU A 111 -2.50 4.03 15.61
CA LEU A 111 -1.76 3.60 14.42
C LEU A 111 -2.75 3.01 13.42
N ILE A 112 -2.77 3.57 12.20
CA ILE A 112 -3.52 3.01 11.08
C ILE A 112 -2.50 2.41 10.11
N TYR A 113 -2.50 1.08 9.97
CA TYR A 113 -1.54 0.34 9.14
C TYR A 113 -2.09 0.02 7.77
N ASP A 114 -1.23 -0.46 6.86
CA ASP A 114 -1.61 -0.89 5.52
C ASP A 114 -2.32 0.24 4.73
N VAL A 115 -1.78 1.47 4.77
CA VAL A 115 -2.41 2.70 4.22
C VAL A 115 -2.01 3.01 2.77
N GLY A 116 -2.03 2.00 1.90
CA GLY A 116 -1.64 2.10 0.50
C GLY A 116 -2.77 1.88 -0.49
N VAL A 117 -2.42 1.58 -1.75
CA VAL A 117 -3.40 1.20 -2.78
C VAL A 117 -3.97 -0.19 -2.51
N ALA A 118 -3.10 -1.16 -2.25
CA ALA A 118 -3.42 -2.51 -1.83
C ALA A 118 -2.23 -3.08 -1.03
N PRO A 119 -2.40 -3.43 0.26
CA PRO A 119 -3.60 -3.20 1.07
C PRO A 119 -3.85 -1.70 1.31
N GLY A 120 -5.09 -1.37 1.68
CA GLY A 120 -5.52 -0.01 2.01
C GLY A 120 -6.83 0.38 1.32
N LEU A 121 -6.74 1.05 0.17
CA LEU A 121 -7.94 1.35 -0.63
C LEU A 121 -8.69 0.07 -1.03
N SER A 122 -7.96 -0.98 -1.42
CA SER A 122 -8.55 -2.28 -1.74
C SER A 122 -9.42 -2.83 -0.58
N ASN A 123 -8.91 -2.73 0.65
CA ASN A 123 -9.60 -3.16 1.87
C ASN A 123 -10.84 -2.31 2.15
N LEU A 124 -10.72 -0.99 2.05
CA LEU A 124 -11.83 -0.05 2.21
C LEU A 124 -12.97 -0.33 1.23
N LEU A 125 -12.64 -0.58 -0.04
CA LEU A 125 -13.62 -0.89 -1.09
C LEU A 125 -14.32 -2.23 -0.86
N LEU A 126 -13.58 -3.28 -0.48
CA LEU A 126 -14.17 -4.57 -0.12
C LEU A 126 -15.10 -4.45 1.09
N LYS A 127 -14.71 -3.67 2.10
CA LYS A 127 -15.55 -3.43 3.28
C LYS A 127 -16.82 -2.67 2.94
N GLU A 128 -16.71 -1.67 2.07
CA GLU A 128 -17.88 -0.94 1.58
C GLU A 128 -18.81 -1.87 0.78
N ALA A 129 -18.27 -2.77 -0.04
CA ALA A 129 -19.07 -3.77 -0.72
C ALA A 129 -19.76 -4.74 0.25
N ASN A 130 -19.06 -5.22 1.28
CA ASN A 130 -19.63 -6.06 2.33
C ASN A 130 -20.76 -5.34 3.09
N ARG A 131 -20.61 -4.04 3.36
CA ARG A 131 -21.66 -3.20 3.94
C ARG A 131 -22.89 -3.09 3.03
N ARG A 132 -22.68 -2.88 1.72
CA ARG A 132 -23.76 -2.75 0.72
C ARG A 132 -24.50 -4.06 0.46
N HIS A 133 -23.75 -5.16 0.32
CA HIS A 133 -24.25 -6.42 -0.23
C HIS A 133 -24.41 -7.54 0.81
N GLY A 134 -24.00 -7.29 2.06
CA GLY A 134 -23.99 -8.28 3.15
C GLY A 134 -22.81 -9.25 3.04
N ARG A 135 -22.98 -10.46 3.62
CA ARG A 135 -21.99 -11.55 3.50
C ARG A 135 -21.68 -11.80 2.04
N LEU A 136 -20.39 -11.75 1.69
CA LEU A 136 -19.97 -11.88 0.30
C LEU A 136 -19.96 -13.35 -0.13
N SER A 137 -20.53 -13.66 -1.28
CA SER A 137 -20.27 -14.94 -1.96
C SER A 137 -18.84 -14.98 -2.49
N LEU A 138 -18.37 -13.86 -3.04
CA LEU A 138 -17.02 -13.69 -3.57
C LEU A 138 -16.56 -12.24 -3.37
N GLY A 139 -15.40 -12.06 -2.75
CA GLY A 139 -14.59 -10.85 -2.86
C GLY A 139 -13.28 -11.18 -3.58
N ARG A 140 -12.90 -10.35 -4.54
CA ARG A 140 -11.67 -10.52 -5.32
C ARG A 140 -10.97 -9.18 -5.49
N ILE A 141 -9.70 -9.14 -5.12
CA ILE A 141 -8.78 -8.07 -5.48
C ILE A 141 -7.83 -8.61 -6.56
N ARG A 142 -7.62 -7.82 -7.61
CA ARG A 142 -6.53 -8.03 -8.58
C ARG A 142 -5.77 -6.73 -8.71
N VAL A 143 -4.47 -6.71 -8.43
CA VAL A 143 -3.70 -5.46 -8.36
C VAL A 143 -2.29 -5.64 -8.90
N GLY A 144 -1.76 -4.64 -9.60
CA GLY A 144 -0.36 -4.66 -10.03
C GLY A 144 0.13 -3.32 -10.55
N GLY A 145 1.35 -2.96 -10.16
CA GLY A 145 2.15 -1.92 -10.80
C GLY A 145 3.10 -2.54 -11.82
N ASN A 146 3.03 -2.11 -13.08
CA ASN A 146 3.77 -2.72 -14.19
C ASN A 146 4.30 -1.65 -15.15
N PRO A 147 5.42 -1.91 -15.85
CA PRO A 147 5.82 -1.08 -17.00
C PRO A 147 4.68 -0.99 -18.03
N THR A 148 4.50 0.16 -18.68
CA THR A 148 3.45 0.34 -19.70
C THR A 148 3.65 -0.58 -20.90
N ILE A 149 4.90 -0.96 -21.18
CA ILE A 149 5.29 -1.81 -22.31
C ILE A 149 6.09 -2.99 -21.75
N SER A 150 5.71 -4.21 -22.13
CA SER A 150 6.45 -5.43 -21.87
C SER A 150 7.74 -5.50 -22.71
N ASP A 151 8.69 -6.33 -22.28
CA ASP A 151 9.96 -6.54 -22.96
C ASP A 151 10.31 -8.04 -23.00
N ASP A 152 11.32 -8.41 -23.79
CA ASP A 152 11.80 -9.79 -23.90
C ASP A 152 12.58 -10.25 -22.64
N GLY A 153 12.76 -9.35 -21.66
CA GLY A 153 13.36 -9.62 -20.36
C GLY A 153 12.29 -9.83 -19.30
N TRP A 154 12.41 -9.12 -18.18
CA TRP A 154 11.53 -9.28 -17.02
C TRP A 154 10.11 -8.82 -17.26
N SER A 155 9.87 -7.97 -18.26
CA SER A 155 8.61 -7.23 -18.39
C SER A 155 8.17 -6.62 -17.06
N TYR A 156 9.14 -6.23 -16.22
CA TYR A 156 8.89 -5.79 -14.87
C TYR A 156 9.96 -4.82 -14.40
N MET A 157 9.53 -3.85 -13.62
CA MET A 157 10.32 -2.84 -12.94
C MET A 157 9.58 -2.59 -11.64
N ALA A 158 10.24 -2.79 -10.50
CA ALA A 158 9.60 -2.68 -9.20
C ALA A 158 9.25 -1.21 -8.93
N PRO A 159 7.96 -0.87 -8.80
CA PRO A 159 7.54 0.51 -8.54
C PRO A 159 7.53 0.84 -7.04
N PHE A 160 7.97 -0.10 -6.21
CA PHE A 160 8.23 0.01 -4.78
C PHE A 160 9.42 -0.90 -4.41
N SER A 161 9.70 -1.08 -3.11
CA SER A 161 10.79 -1.91 -2.60
C SER A 161 10.86 -3.29 -3.30
N PRO A 162 11.94 -3.60 -4.06
CA PRO A 162 12.06 -4.87 -4.77
C PRO A 162 12.14 -6.07 -3.81
N ILE A 163 12.65 -5.87 -2.59
CA ILE A 163 12.67 -6.91 -1.54
C ILE A 163 11.23 -7.30 -1.17
N ASP A 164 10.34 -6.31 -1.04
CA ASP A 164 8.94 -6.57 -0.72
C ASP A 164 8.21 -7.26 -1.90
N VAL A 165 8.65 -7.03 -3.14
CA VAL A 165 8.18 -7.79 -4.32
C VAL A 165 8.60 -9.26 -4.24
N ILE A 166 9.82 -9.56 -3.82
CA ILE A 166 10.29 -10.95 -3.66
C ILE A 166 9.44 -11.66 -2.60
N GLU A 167 9.08 -10.98 -1.52
CA GLU A 167 8.18 -11.51 -0.49
C GLU A 167 6.79 -11.85 -1.05
N GLU A 168 6.26 -11.11 -2.04
CA GLU A 168 5.01 -11.50 -2.73
C GLU A 168 5.12 -12.87 -3.42
N TYR A 169 6.32 -13.26 -3.85
CA TYR A 169 6.54 -14.47 -4.65
C TYR A 169 6.94 -15.68 -3.80
N THR A 170 7.40 -15.46 -2.58
CA THR A 170 7.87 -16.51 -1.68
C THR A 170 6.90 -16.78 -0.54
N ARG A 171 6.10 -15.79 -0.11
CA ARG A 171 5.16 -15.95 1.01
C ARG A 171 3.89 -16.70 0.59
N PRO A 172 3.49 -17.76 1.33
CA PRO A 172 2.20 -18.41 1.11
C PRO A 172 1.03 -17.44 1.21
N ALA A 173 0.05 -17.58 0.32
CA ALA A 173 -1.14 -16.72 0.28
C ALA A 173 -2.21 -17.23 1.25
N ARG A 174 -2.64 -16.38 2.19
CA ARG A 174 -3.85 -16.65 2.99
C ARG A 174 -5.07 -16.09 2.27
N ILE A 175 -6.08 -16.92 2.12
CA ILE A 175 -7.36 -16.59 1.47
C ILE A 175 -8.53 -17.09 2.32
N ILE A 176 -9.75 -16.66 2.01
CA ILE A 176 -10.96 -17.32 2.53
C ILE A 176 -11.52 -18.23 1.43
N ARG A 177 -11.77 -19.49 1.78
CA ARG A 177 -12.40 -20.49 0.90
C ARG A 177 -13.45 -21.25 1.71
N ASN A 178 -14.66 -21.39 1.17
CA ASN A 178 -15.82 -21.93 1.90
C ASN A 178 -16.06 -21.30 3.29
N GLY A 179 -15.71 -20.03 3.48
CA GLY A 179 -15.85 -19.31 4.74
C GLY A 179 -14.76 -19.60 5.78
N GLU A 180 -13.70 -20.32 5.41
CA GLU A 180 -12.56 -20.60 6.28
C GLU A 180 -11.27 -19.99 5.72
N ILE A 181 -10.40 -19.49 6.60
CA ILE A 181 -9.07 -19.02 6.20
C ILE A 181 -8.22 -20.24 5.86
N VAL A 182 -7.73 -20.31 4.63
CA VAL A 182 -6.82 -21.35 4.16
C VAL A 182 -5.53 -20.71 3.65
N THR A 183 -4.42 -21.44 3.75
CA THR A 183 -3.12 -21.02 3.25
C THR A 183 -2.75 -21.87 2.04
N LEU A 184 -2.43 -21.21 0.92
CA LEU A 184 -2.01 -21.85 -0.32
C LEU A 184 -0.56 -21.47 -0.66
N PRO A 185 0.16 -22.30 -1.44
CA PRO A 185 1.50 -21.96 -1.89
C PRO A 185 1.54 -20.61 -2.61
N ALA A 186 2.65 -19.88 -2.47
CA ALA A 186 2.90 -18.66 -3.23
C ALA A 186 2.80 -18.94 -4.75
N LEU A 187 2.36 -17.95 -5.53
CA LEU A 187 2.23 -18.04 -6.99
C LEU A 187 1.24 -19.12 -7.48
N SER A 188 0.38 -19.64 -6.59
CA SER A 188 -0.64 -20.62 -6.96
C SER A 188 -1.83 -19.97 -7.66
N GLU A 189 -2.65 -20.81 -8.30
CA GLU A 189 -3.89 -20.43 -8.99
C GLU A 189 -3.68 -19.30 -10.03
N ARG A 190 -2.62 -19.45 -10.84
CA ARG A 190 -2.31 -18.51 -11.93
C ARG A 190 -3.40 -18.52 -13.00
N ILE A 191 -3.88 -17.35 -13.37
CA ILE A 191 -4.90 -17.14 -14.40
C ILE A 191 -4.48 -16.06 -15.38
N ARG A 192 -4.79 -16.24 -16.66
CA ARG A 192 -4.68 -15.19 -17.67
C ARG A 192 -6.03 -14.52 -17.90
N PHE A 193 -6.03 -13.21 -18.12
CA PHE A 193 -7.24 -12.44 -18.36
C PHE A 193 -6.93 -11.18 -19.16
N GLU A 194 -7.94 -10.64 -19.83
CA GLU A 194 -7.84 -9.38 -20.58
C GLU A 194 -8.14 -8.20 -19.67
N ILE A 195 -7.28 -7.18 -19.72
CA ILE A 195 -7.55 -5.85 -19.18
C ILE A 195 -7.81 -4.90 -20.33
N SER A 196 -8.91 -4.15 -20.26
CA SER A 196 -9.25 -3.14 -21.26
C SER A 196 -8.07 -2.18 -21.44
N GLU A 197 -7.69 -1.91 -22.70
CA GLU A 197 -6.58 -1.01 -23.08
C GLU A 197 -5.16 -1.49 -22.69
N ARG A 198 -5.00 -2.57 -21.91
CA ARG A 198 -3.68 -3.14 -21.54
C ARG A 198 -3.40 -4.48 -22.23
N GLY A 199 -4.43 -5.25 -22.58
CA GLY A 199 -4.31 -6.57 -23.20
C GLY A 199 -4.25 -7.72 -22.17
N GLU A 200 -3.73 -8.86 -22.61
CA GLU A 200 -3.61 -10.06 -21.78
C GLU A 200 -2.60 -9.86 -20.64
N MET A 201 -3.05 -10.14 -19.41
CA MET A 201 -2.25 -10.10 -18.18
C MET A 201 -2.38 -11.43 -17.44
N GLU A 202 -1.41 -11.71 -16.56
CA GLU A 202 -1.41 -12.87 -15.68
C GLU A 202 -1.63 -12.43 -14.22
N ALA A 203 -2.53 -13.08 -13.50
CA ALA A 203 -2.74 -12.91 -12.07
C ALA A 203 -2.41 -14.20 -11.31
N PHE A 204 -1.93 -14.09 -10.09
CA PHE A 204 -1.62 -15.22 -9.20
C PHE A 204 -1.86 -14.84 -7.75
N LEU A 205 -2.20 -15.81 -6.90
CA LEU A 205 -2.53 -15.53 -5.50
C LEU A 205 -1.34 -14.97 -4.73
N THR A 206 -1.60 -13.92 -3.94
CA THR A 206 -0.64 -13.27 -3.05
C THR A 206 -1.27 -12.95 -1.69
N ASP A 207 -0.44 -12.80 -0.67
CA ASP A 207 -0.87 -12.62 0.72
C ASP A 207 -1.19 -11.15 1.07
N GLY A 208 -1.97 -10.47 0.23
CA GLY A 208 -2.31 -9.05 0.38
C GLY A 208 -3.65 -8.76 1.08
N LEU A 209 -4.48 -9.79 1.32
CA LEU A 209 -5.76 -9.64 2.04
C LEU A 209 -5.59 -9.16 3.49
N ARG A 210 -4.50 -9.54 4.16
CA ARG A 210 -4.11 -8.98 5.47
C ARG A 210 -5.30 -8.95 6.46
N SER A 211 -5.71 -7.77 6.93
CA SER A 211 -6.77 -7.57 7.92
C SER A 211 -8.16 -8.00 7.43
N VAL A 212 -8.44 -7.96 6.11
CA VAL A 212 -9.76 -8.33 5.59
C VAL A 212 -10.09 -9.81 5.72
N LEU A 213 -9.09 -10.65 5.98
CA LEU A 213 -9.30 -12.04 6.40
C LEU A 213 -10.14 -12.17 7.67
N GLN A 214 -10.08 -11.16 8.55
CA GLN A 214 -10.78 -11.13 9.84
C GLN A 214 -11.92 -10.11 9.87
N THR A 215 -11.85 -9.04 9.05
CA THR A 215 -12.80 -7.92 9.12
C THR A 215 -13.95 -8.01 8.11
N ILE A 216 -13.92 -8.99 7.19
CA ILE A 216 -14.94 -9.21 6.16
C ILE A 216 -15.53 -10.61 6.27
N ASP A 217 -16.86 -10.69 6.35
CA ASP A 217 -17.61 -11.95 6.28
C ASP A 217 -17.84 -12.34 4.81
N ALA A 218 -17.20 -13.42 4.37
CA ALA A 218 -17.24 -13.92 3.00
C ALA A 218 -17.19 -15.46 2.94
N ASN A 219 -17.66 -16.03 1.82
CA ASN A 219 -17.44 -17.45 1.48
C ASN A 219 -16.11 -17.62 0.74
N GLU A 220 -15.87 -16.78 -0.27
CA GLU A 220 -14.62 -16.72 -1.00
C GLU A 220 -14.06 -15.30 -0.91
N LEU A 221 -12.79 -15.18 -0.52
CA LEU A 221 -12.06 -13.91 -0.51
C LEU A 221 -10.64 -14.17 -0.97
N ILE A 222 -10.26 -13.57 -2.09
CA ILE A 222 -8.94 -13.76 -2.70
C ILE A 222 -8.32 -12.42 -3.09
N GLU A 223 -7.00 -12.35 -3.00
CA GLU A 223 -6.22 -11.30 -3.64
C GLU A 223 -5.22 -11.94 -4.61
N SER A 224 -5.00 -11.27 -5.74
CA SER A 224 -4.02 -11.70 -6.72
C SER A 224 -3.20 -10.54 -7.23
N THR A 225 -1.90 -10.78 -7.33
CA THR A 225 -0.97 -9.85 -7.96
C THR A 225 -1.01 -10.02 -9.48
N VAL A 226 -1.02 -8.91 -10.21
CA VAL A 226 -1.11 -8.84 -11.67
C VAL A 226 0.24 -8.47 -12.27
N ARG A 227 0.69 -9.25 -13.26
CA ARG A 227 1.94 -9.05 -14.00
C ARG A 227 1.73 -9.27 -15.50
N TRP A 228 2.67 -8.77 -16.30
CA TRP A 228 2.77 -9.16 -17.70
C TRP A 228 2.98 -10.68 -17.82
N PRO A 229 2.33 -11.35 -18.78
CA PRO A 229 2.50 -12.79 -18.98
C PRO A 229 3.96 -13.16 -19.21
N GLY A 230 4.41 -14.23 -18.54
CA GLY A 230 5.79 -14.75 -18.66
C GLY A 230 6.76 -14.23 -17.59
N HIS A 231 6.43 -13.14 -16.88
CA HIS A 231 7.25 -12.64 -15.77
C HIS A 231 7.46 -13.72 -14.68
N ILE A 232 6.36 -14.35 -14.24
CA ILE A 232 6.40 -15.37 -13.19
C ILE A 232 7.06 -16.66 -13.69
N ASP A 233 6.86 -17.03 -14.95
CA ASP A 233 7.56 -18.18 -15.53
C ASP A 233 9.08 -17.97 -15.51
N MET A 234 9.55 -16.77 -15.83
CA MET A 234 10.97 -16.46 -15.76
C MET A 234 11.49 -16.40 -14.32
N TYR A 235 10.75 -15.82 -13.38
CA TYR A 235 11.13 -15.87 -11.96
C TYR A 235 11.29 -17.32 -11.49
N LEU A 236 10.32 -18.19 -11.78
CA LEU A 236 10.39 -19.60 -11.39
C LEU A 236 11.57 -20.34 -12.01
N GLN A 237 11.99 -19.98 -13.23
CA GLN A 237 13.18 -20.54 -13.88
C GLN A 237 14.48 -20.06 -13.25
N LYS A 238 14.55 -18.78 -12.86
CA LYS A 238 15.80 -18.13 -12.44
C LYS A 238 16.00 -18.01 -10.93
N LYS A 239 14.99 -18.24 -10.10
CA LYS A 239 15.06 -18.02 -8.64
C LYS A 239 16.10 -18.86 -7.91
N GLU A 240 16.52 -19.99 -8.47
CA GLU A 240 17.60 -20.83 -7.91
C GLU A 240 18.98 -20.44 -8.47
N GLU A 241 19.03 -19.65 -9.56
CA GLU A 241 20.24 -19.21 -10.24
C GLU A 241 20.67 -17.80 -9.80
N LEU A 242 19.70 -16.94 -9.47
CA LEU A 242 19.92 -15.56 -9.06
C LEU A 242 19.77 -15.39 -7.56
N SER A 243 20.68 -14.60 -6.98
CA SER A 243 20.56 -14.10 -5.61
C SER A 243 19.47 -13.03 -5.50
N GLU A 244 19.05 -12.75 -4.26
CA GLU A 244 18.12 -11.66 -3.93
C GLU A 244 18.64 -10.32 -4.47
N ASP A 245 19.93 -10.03 -4.28
CA ASP A 245 20.57 -8.79 -4.74
C ASP A 245 20.53 -8.65 -6.27
N GLU A 246 20.74 -9.75 -7.00
CA GLU A 246 20.66 -9.74 -8.47
C GLU A 246 19.23 -9.53 -8.98
N LEU A 247 18.22 -10.06 -8.27
CA LEU A 247 16.81 -9.79 -8.58
C LEU A 247 16.45 -8.32 -8.29
N VAL A 248 16.90 -7.80 -7.16
CA VAL A 248 16.73 -6.39 -6.77
C VAL A 248 17.34 -5.45 -7.82
N GLU A 249 18.56 -5.76 -8.29
CA GLU A 249 19.21 -5.01 -9.36
C GLU A 249 18.44 -5.11 -10.68
N ALA A 250 18.01 -6.33 -11.06
CA ALA A 250 17.31 -6.57 -12.31
C ALA A 250 15.93 -5.90 -12.40
N TRP A 251 15.27 -5.66 -11.27
CA TRP A 251 13.97 -4.98 -11.19
C TRP A 251 14.09 -3.53 -10.73
N SER A 252 15.31 -3.00 -10.64
CA SER A 252 15.54 -1.65 -10.17
C SER A 252 14.74 -0.61 -10.96
N TRP A 253 14.34 0.44 -10.25
CA TRP A 253 13.54 1.52 -10.82
C TRP A 253 14.31 2.27 -11.92
N ASP A 254 13.74 2.31 -13.13
CA ASP A 254 14.24 3.07 -14.27
C ASP A 254 13.30 4.25 -14.57
N THR A 255 13.78 5.46 -14.33
CA THR A 255 13.03 6.70 -14.57
C THR A 255 12.67 6.95 -16.03
N ASN A 256 13.28 6.21 -16.98
CA ASN A 256 12.98 6.33 -18.41
C ASN A 256 11.86 5.38 -18.85
N ARG A 257 11.43 4.45 -18.00
CA ARG A 257 10.31 3.55 -18.29
C ARG A 257 9.03 4.12 -17.69
N SER A 258 8.02 4.29 -18.53
CA SER A 258 6.68 4.57 -18.05
C SER A 258 6.08 3.32 -17.40
N GLU A 259 5.24 3.52 -16.39
CA GLU A 259 4.53 2.46 -15.69
C GLU A 259 3.07 2.83 -15.45
N PHE A 260 2.30 1.84 -15.02
CA PHE A 260 0.91 2.00 -14.64
C PHE A 260 0.60 1.16 -13.42
N THR A 261 -0.36 1.64 -12.62
CA THR A 261 -0.97 0.87 -11.54
C THR A 261 -2.41 0.57 -11.92
N TRP A 262 -2.73 -0.72 -11.98
CA TRP A 262 -4.09 -1.20 -12.21
C TRP A 262 -4.59 -1.98 -11.01
N MET A 263 -5.84 -1.75 -10.63
CA MET A 263 -6.51 -2.52 -9.57
C MET A 263 -7.98 -2.74 -9.91
N GLU A 264 -8.43 -3.99 -9.78
CA GLU A 264 -9.85 -4.35 -9.68
C GLU A 264 -10.17 -4.77 -8.25
N VAL A 265 -11.25 -4.21 -7.71
CA VAL A 265 -11.94 -4.76 -6.54
C VAL A 265 -13.33 -5.20 -6.99
N TYR A 266 -13.57 -6.51 -7.02
CA TYR A 266 -14.86 -7.11 -7.32
C TYR A 266 -15.45 -7.72 -6.06
N ALA A 267 -16.73 -7.51 -5.83
CA ALA A 267 -17.44 -8.14 -4.72
C ALA A 267 -18.88 -8.49 -5.11
N GLU A 268 -19.32 -9.66 -4.68
CA GLU A 268 -20.66 -10.22 -4.89
C GLU A 268 -21.24 -10.71 -3.57
N GLY A 269 -22.53 -10.44 -3.35
CA GLY A 269 -23.34 -10.89 -2.22
C GLY A 269 -24.82 -10.83 -2.63
N LYS A 270 -25.64 -10.05 -1.92
CA LYS A 270 -27.03 -9.76 -2.36
C LYS A 270 -27.11 -8.92 -3.65
N GLY A 271 -26.03 -8.22 -3.97
CA GLY A 271 -25.80 -7.50 -5.21
C GLY A 271 -24.32 -7.63 -5.57
N SER A 272 -23.84 -6.81 -6.50
CA SER A 272 -22.41 -6.77 -6.83
C SER A 272 -21.93 -5.35 -7.06
N SER A 273 -20.64 -5.14 -6.83
CA SER A 273 -19.92 -3.91 -7.17
C SER A 273 -18.55 -4.27 -7.72
N THR A 274 -18.11 -3.51 -8.72
CA THR A 274 -16.76 -3.61 -9.28
C THR A 274 -16.15 -2.21 -9.32
N TRP A 275 -14.97 -2.04 -8.73
CA TRP A 275 -14.18 -0.83 -8.88
C TRP A 275 -12.94 -1.11 -9.70
N ILE A 276 -12.65 -0.24 -10.66
CA ILE A 276 -11.44 -0.29 -11.49
C ILE A 276 -10.65 1.00 -11.29
N LEU A 277 -9.41 0.87 -10.85
CA LEU A 277 -8.37 1.89 -10.87
C LEU A 277 -7.43 1.58 -12.04
N ASP A 278 -7.15 2.58 -12.86
CA ASP A 278 -6.13 2.49 -13.91
C ASP A 278 -5.44 3.86 -14.05
N ASP A 279 -4.20 3.94 -13.57
CA ASP A 279 -3.41 5.18 -13.52
C ASP A 279 -2.05 4.96 -14.22
N ASN A 280 -1.57 5.95 -14.96
CA ASN A 280 -0.31 5.89 -15.73
C ASN A 280 0.80 6.78 -15.13
N GLY A 281 0.58 7.32 -13.93
CA GLY A 281 1.38 8.42 -13.41
C GLY A 281 1.17 9.71 -14.18
N ASP A 282 1.84 10.76 -13.74
CA ASP A 282 1.91 12.05 -14.41
C ASP A 282 3.17 12.82 -13.99
N GLU A 283 3.24 14.11 -14.32
CA GLU A 283 4.36 14.97 -13.94
C GLU A 283 4.59 15.10 -12.43
N LYS A 284 3.58 14.77 -11.60
CA LYS A 284 3.67 14.83 -10.14
C LYS A 284 4.28 13.57 -9.55
N GLY A 285 4.30 12.46 -10.28
CA GLY A 285 4.92 11.22 -9.83
C GLY A 285 4.51 10.00 -10.63
N SER A 286 5.18 8.88 -10.34
CA SER A 286 4.79 7.56 -10.82
C SER A 286 3.38 7.21 -10.37
N SER A 287 2.72 6.35 -11.14
CA SER A 287 1.42 5.78 -10.82
C SER A 287 1.39 5.14 -9.45
N MET A 288 2.39 4.31 -9.13
CA MET A 288 2.48 3.67 -7.82
C MET A 288 2.63 4.68 -6.68
N ALA A 289 3.46 5.72 -6.85
CA ALA A 289 3.64 6.75 -5.83
C ALA A 289 2.38 7.56 -5.59
N ARG A 290 1.68 7.93 -6.66
CA ARG A 290 0.44 8.70 -6.60
C ARG A 290 -0.69 7.90 -5.99
N THR A 291 -0.95 6.69 -6.48
CA THR A 291 -2.04 5.84 -6.00
C THR A 291 -1.82 5.44 -4.54
N THR A 292 -0.62 5.00 -4.18
CA THR A 292 -0.31 4.65 -2.78
C THR A 292 -0.26 5.88 -1.88
N GLY A 293 0.47 6.91 -2.29
CA GLY A 293 0.70 8.10 -1.48
C GLY A 293 -0.56 8.91 -1.23
N ALA A 294 -1.50 8.96 -2.18
CA ALA A 294 -2.77 9.66 -1.99
C ALA A 294 -3.62 9.02 -0.89
N ILE A 295 -3.61 7.69 -0.77
CA ILE A 295 -4.28 7.00 0.34
C ILE A 295 -3.59 7.31 1.66
N THR A 296 -2.26 7.28 1.71
CA THR A 296 -1.53 7.65 2.93
C THR A 296 -1.83 9.11 3.33
N CYS A 297 -1.87 10.05 2.39
CA CYS A 297 -2.26 11.44 2.63
C CYS A 297 -3.70 11.57 3.17
N ALA A 298 -4.65 10.79 2.63
CA ALA A 298 -6.03 10.74 3.13
C ALA A 298 -6.06 10.28 4.60
N VAL A 299 -5.29 9.24 4.94
CA VAL A 299 -5.19 8.75 6.33
C VAL A 299 -4.54 9.78 7.25
N VAL A 300 -3.50 10.50 6.81
CA VAL A 300 -2.93 11.61 7.58
C VAL A 300 -4.00 12.67 7.89
N LYS A 301 -4.80 13.06 6.89
CA LYS A 301 -5.89 14.03 7.05
C LYS A 301 -6.97 13.54 8.00
N PHE A 302 -7.32 12.26 7.92
CA PHE A 302 -8.23 11.62 8.87
C PHE A 302 -7.67 11.69 10.30
N LEU A 303 -6.41 11.27 10.50
CA LEU A 303 -5.75 11.28 11.81
C LEU A 303 -5.62 12.67 12.41
N LEU A 304 -5.39 13.71 11.61
CA LEU A 304 -5.34 15.09 12.09
C LEU A 304 -6.67 15.55 12.69
N ASN A 305 -7.79 15.07 12.16
CA ASN A 305 -9.14 15.39 12.65
C ASN A 305 -9.64 14.41 13.73
N GLU A 306 -9.07 13.22 13.83
CA GLU A 306 -9.49 12.19 14.78
C GLU A 306 -9.23 12.60 16.25
N GLN A 307 -10.25 12.46 17.08
CA GLN A 307 -10.21 12.74 18.51
C GLN A 307 -10.79 11.58 19.31
N GLY A 308 -9.91 10.82 19.95
CA GLY A 308 -10.28 9.89 21.01
C GLY A 308 -10.17 8.41 20.64
N ILE A 309 -10.09 8.04 19.36
CA ILE A 309 -9.75 6.65 18.99
C ILE A 309 -8.29 6.38 19.34
N LYS A 310 -8.06 5.26 20.04
CA LYS A 310 -6.75 4.73 20.43
C LYS A 310 -6.60 3.30 19.94
N GLY A 311 -5.38 2.80 19.86
CA GLY A 311 -5.09 1.43 19.44
C GLY A 311 -4.55 1.32 18.01
N VAL A 312 -4.46 0.08 17.53
CA VAL A 312 -3.98 -0.24 16.18
C VAL A 312 -5.14 -0.72 15.33
N HIS A 313 -5.34 -0.06 14.19
CA HIS A 313 -6.52 -0.25 13.35
C HIS A 313 -6.15 -0.45 11.88
N PRO A 314 -6.76 -1.41 11.18
CA PRO A 314 -6.73 -1.41 9.73
C PRO A 314 -7.65 -0.29 9.19
N PRO A 315 -7.44 0.18 7.95
CA PRO A 315 -8.18 1.32 7.41
C PRO A 315 -9.67 1.03 7.26
N GLU A 316 -10.05 -0.21 6.93
CA GLU A 316 -11.45 -0.57 6.75
C GLU A 316 -12.29 -0.54 8.04
N SER A 317 -11.66 -0.44 9.23
CA SER A 317 -12.38 -0.21 10.49
C SER A 317 -13.09 1.13 10.53
N PHE A 318 -12.63 2.11 9.74
CA PHE A 318 -13.22 3.46 9.64
C PHE A 318 -14.28 3.57 8.53
N GLY A 319 -14.46 2.50 7.74
CA GLY A 319 -15.56 2.36 6.79
C GLY A 319 -15.65 3.49 5.75
N TYR A 320 -16.89 3.92 5.47
CA TYR A 320 -17.18 4.86 4.39
C TYR A 320 -16.59 6.27 4.63
N GLU A 321 -16.43 6.69 5.88
CA GLU A 321 -15.88 8.01 6.21
C GLU A 321 -14.44 8.15 5.71
N LEU A 322 -13.57 7.20 6.02
CA LEU A 322 -12.20 7.21 5.51
C LEU A 322 -12.17 6.96 4.00
N LEU A 323 -13.03 6.08 3.48
CA LEU A 323 -13.12 5.84 2.04
C LEU A 323 -13.47 7.11 1.26
N GLU A 324 -14.38 7.94 1.76
CA GLU A 324 -14.75 9.21 1.12
C GLU A 324 -13.55 10.15 1.01
N ILE A 325 -12.77 10.31 2.09
CA ILE A 325 -11.53 11.11 2.09
C ILE A 325 -10.52 10.55 1.09
N CYS A 326 -10.36 9.23 1.02
CA CYS A 326 -9.49 8.58 0.04
C CYS A 326 -9.91 8.88 -1.41
N LEU A 327 -11.21 8.79 -1.72
CA LEU A 327 -11.74 9.09 -3.05
C LEU A 327 -11.62 10.56 -3.41
N ASP A 328 -11.79 11.46 -2.44
CA ASP A 328 -11.56 12.90 -2.61
C ASP A 328 -10.08 13.20 -2.89
N GLU A 329 -9.16 12.55 -2.20
CA GLU A 329 -7.72 12.67 -2.47
C GLU A 329 -7.34 12.15 -3.86
N TYR A 330 -7.93 11.05 -4.30
CA TYR A 330 -7.76 10.56 -5.67
C TYR A 330 -8.28 11.57 -6.69
N SER A 331 -9.51 12.05 -6.51
CA SER A 331 -10.15 13.04 -7.38
C SER A 331 -9.32 14.32 -7.50
N LYS A 332 -8.87 14.86 -6.36
CA LYS A 332 -7.99 16.04 -6.27
C LYS A 332 -6.68 15.87 -7.06
N ASN A 333 -6.13 14.66 -7.04
CA ASN A 333 -4.89 14.34 -7.74
C ASN A 333 -5.10 13.82 -9.16
N ASN A 334 -6.32 13.87 -9.70
CA ASN A 334 -6.70 13.32 -11.01
C ASN A 334 -6.41 11.82 -11.16
N ILE A 335 -6.42 11.07 -10.06
CA ILE A 335 -6.33 9.60 -10.05
C ILE A 335 -7.74 9.06 -10.24
N LYS A 336 -7.96 8.28 -11.30
CA LYS A 336 -9.30 7.81 -11.67
C LYS A 336 -9.56 6.41 -11.14
N ILE A 337 -10.59 6.30 -10.30
CA ILE A 337 -11.21 5.02 -9.94
C ILE A 337 -12.69 5.07 -10.31
N HIS A 338 -13.18 4.02 -10.96
CA HIS A 338 -14.53 3.94 -11.48
C HIS A 338 -15.28 2.78 -10.86
N GLU A 339 -16.46 3.03 -10.31
CA GLU A 339 -17.43 1.96 -10.00
C GLU A 339 -18.20 1.62 -11.27
N ILE A 340 -18.07 0.37 -11.73
CA ILE A 340 -18.85 -0.16 -12.84
C ILE A 340 -20.25 -0.50 -12.31
N LYS A 341 -21.26 0.19 -12.82
CA LYS A 341 -22.66 -0.13 -12.53
C LYS A 341 -23.07 -1.31 -13.42
N ASN A 342 -23.34 -2.45 -12.78
CA ASN A 342 -23.90 -3.64 -13.43
C ASN A 342 -25.37 -3.45 -13.81
#